data_AF-A0A386ZDM2-F1
#
_entry.id   AF-A0A386ZDM2-F1
#
_cell.length_a   1.000
_cell.length_b   1.000
_cell.length_c   1.000
_cell.angle_alpha   90.00
_cell.angle_beta   90.00
_cell.angle_gamma   90.00
#
_symmetry.space_group_name_H-M   'P 1'
#
loop_
_entity.id
_entity.type
_entity.pdbx_description
1 polymer ?
#
loop_
_entity_poly.entity_id
_entity_poly.type
_entity_poly.pdbx_seq_one_letter_code
_entity_poly.pdbx_strand_id
1 'polypeptide(L)'
;MSEEAVPTVAEVVESWNVPADAIVAARIRNNILVAIERGYDDPQLVADLAVGPLVMALGQLEVDLADARRRIAELERLVEAKG
;
A
#
# COMPACT_ATOMS: atom_id res chain seq x y z
N MET A 1 -32.51 -11.97 -17.89
CA MET A 1 -31.08 -11.74 -17.64
C MET A 1 -31.02 -10.78 -16.47
N SER A 2 -30.43 -11.19 -15.35
CA SER A 2 -30.21 -10.31 -14.21
C SER A 2 -29.19 -9.25 -14.63
N GLU A 3 -29.56 -7.98 -14.57
CA GLU A 3 -28.61 -6.87 -14.66
C GLU A 3 -27.65 -7.00 -13.48
N GLU A 4 -26.40 -7.39 -13.75
CA GLU A 4 -25.32 -7.22 -12.78
C GLU A 4 -25.17 -5.71 -12.55
N ALA A 5 -25.49 -5.27 -11.34
CA ALA A 5 -25.31 -3.88 -10.94
C ALA A 5 -23.83 -3.52 -11.09
N VAL A 6 -23.55 -2.38 -11.72
CA VAL A 6 -22.19 -1.85 -11.81
C VAL A 6 -21.72 -1.53 -10.39
N PRO A 7 -20.56 -2.08 -9.94
CA PRO A 7 -20.07 -1.82 -8.60
C PRO A 7 -19.71 -0.35 -8.43
N THR A 8 -20.00 0.17 -7.24
CA THR A 8 -19.57 1.48 -6.77
C THR A 8 -18.04 1.54 -6.61
N VAL A 9 -17.48 2.74 -6.57
CA VAL A 9 -16.04 2.92 -6.35
C VAL A 9 -15.61 2.37 -4.99
N ALA A 10 -16.47 2.48 -3.96
CA ALA A 10 -16.25 1.87 -2.65
C ALA A 10 -16.09 0.35 -2.76
N GLU A 11 -17.03 -0.34 -3.44
CA GLU A 11 -16.99 -1.79 -3.63
C GLU A 11 -15.72 -2.23 -4.39
N VAL A 12 -15.31 -1.45 -5.39
CA VAL A 12 -14.04 -1.71 -6.10
C VAL A 12 -12.85 -1.60 -5.16
N VAL A 13 -12.77 -0.56 -4.33
CA VAL A 13 -11.66 -0.36 -3.37
C VAL A 13 -11.68 -1.42 -2.26
N GLU A 14 -12.85 -1.80 -1.76
CA GLU A 14 -13.01 -2.87 -0.76
C GLU A 14 -12.54 -4.23 -1.30
N SER A 15 -12.76 -4.49 -2.59
CA SER A 15 -12.35 -5.74 -3.25
C SER A 15 -10.84 -5.90 -3.40
N TRP A 16 -10.05 -4.86 -3.12
CA TRP A 16 -8.59 -4.93 -3.22
C TRP A 16 -8.03 -5.96 -2.24
N ASN A 17 -7.34 -6.96 -2.80
CA ASN A 17 -6.64 -7.98 -2.03
C ASN A 17 -5.38 -7.38 -1.38
N VAL A 18 -5.53 -6.90 -0.15
CA VAL A 18 -4.42 -6.40 0.68
C VAL A 18 -4.02 -7.51 1.68
N PRO A 19 -2.78 -8.01 1.62
CA PRO A 19 -2.28 -8.98 2.60
C PRO A 19 -2.44 -8.50 4.03
N ALA A 20 -2.75 -9.40 4.97
CA ALA A 20 -3.03 -9.06 6.36
C ALA A 20 -1.83 -8.41 7.08
N ASP A 21 -0.61 -8.70 6.63
CA ASP A 21 0.65 -8.14 7.14
C ASP A 21 1.07 -6.84 6.45
N ALA A 22 0.41 -6.44 5.36
CA ALA A 22 0.68 -5.21 4.63
C ALA A 22 0.00 -3.99 5.31
N ILE A 23 0.40 -3.67 6.54
CA ILE A 23 -0.22 -2.65 7.41
C ILE A 23 -0.35 -1.29 6.72
N VAL A 24 0.68 -0.84 5.99
CA VAL A 24 0.66 0.45 5.28
C VAL A 24 -0.35 0.44 4.14
N ALA A 25 -0.39 -0.62 3.34
CA ALA A 25 -1.37 -0.77 2.26
C ALA A 25 -2.80 -0.82 2.81
N ALA A 26 -3.03 -1.51 3.93
CA ALA A 26 -4.33 -1.56 4.59
C ALA A 26 -4.78 -0.16 5.06
N ARG A 27 -3.84 0.63 5.60
CA ARG A 27 -4.10 2.02 6.00
C ARG A 27 -4.45 2.90 4.80
N ILE A 28 -3.74 2.76 3.67
CA ILE A 28 -4.03 3.51 2.44
C ILE A 28 -5.44 3.19 1.93
N ARG A 29 -5.79 1.90 1.83
CA ARG A 29 -7.14 1.46 1.41
C ARG A 29 -8.22 2.05 2.31
N ASN A 30 -8.04 2.00 3.64
CA ASN A 30 -9.02 2.54 4.59
C ASN A 30 -9.17 4.07 4.46
N ASN A 31 -8.07 4.80 4.25
CA ASN A 31 -8.14 6.26 4.05
C ASN A 31 -8.90 6.63 2.78
N ILE A 32 -8.75 5.84 1.71
CA ILE A 32 -9.50 6.03 0.46
C ILE A 32 -10.99 5.78 0.70
N LEU A 33 -11.36 4.70 1.39
CA LEU A 33 -12.76 4.41 1.72
C LEU A 33 -13.39 5.54 2.55
N VAL A 34 -12.68 6.07 3.55
CA VAL A 34 -13.16 7.22 4.33
C VAL A 34 -13.30 8.48 3.47
N ALA A 35 -12.47 8.68 2.43
CA ALA A 35 -12.63 9.78 1.50
C ALA A 35 -13.89 9.60 0.62
N ILE A 36 -14.12 8.39 0.12
CA ILE A 36 -15.32 8.03 -0.66
C ILE A 36 -16.58 8.29 0.17
N GLU A 37 -16.61 7.84 1.44
CA GLU A 37 -17.72 8.11 2.38
C GLU A 37 -18.02 9.61 2.58
N ARG A 38 -17.02 10.47 2.37
CA ARG A 38 -17.15 11.94 2.48
C ARG A 38 -17.58 12.61 1.18
N GLY A 39 -17.88 11.84 0.14
CA GLY A 39 -18.32 12.34 -1.17
C GLY A 39 -17.18 12.54 -2.19
N TYR A 40 -16.01 11.95 -1.94
CA TYR A 40 -14.92 11.87 -2.92
C TYR A 40 -14.97 10.52 -3.65
N ASP A 41 -16.08 10.24 -4.33
CA ASP A 41 -16.37 8.96 -4.98
C ASP A 41 -16.17 8.97 -6.50
N ASP A 42 -15.73 10.11 -7.07
CA ASP A 42 -15.30 10.19 -8.46
C ASP A 42 -14.09 9.28 -8.69
N PRO A 43 -14.16 8.29 -9.60
CA PRO A 43 -13.07 7.35 -9.87
C PRO A 43 -11.72 8.01 -10.19
N GLN A 44 -11.73 9.14 -10.91
CA GLN A 44 -10.50 9.87 -11.23
C GLN A 44 -9.89 10.49 -9.99
N LEU A 45 -10.70 11.15 -9.17
CA LEU A 45 -10.25 11.74 -7.92
C LEU A 45 -9.72 10.69 -6.94
N VAL A 46 -10.38 9.53 -6.82
CA VAL A 46 -9.92 8.43 -5.97
C VAL A 46 -8.55 7.92 -6.41
N ALA A 47 -8.34 7.78 -7.72
CA ALA A 47 -7.05 7.39 -8.27
C ALA A 47 -5.96 8.42 -7.92
N ASP A 48 -6.24 9.70 -8.11
CA ASP A 48 -5.29 10.78 -7.78
C ASP A 48 -4.97 10.85 -6.28
N LEU A 49 -5.97 10.66 -5.42
CA LEU A 49 -5.81 10.61 -3.97
C LEU A 49 -4.96 9.41 -3.51
N ALA A 50 -5.00 8.30 -4.24
CA ALA A 50 -4.21 7.11 -3.94
C ALA A 50 -2.71 7.29 -4.28
N VAL A 51 -2.38 8.11 -5.28
CA VAL A 51 -0.99 8.29 -5.75
C VAL A 51 -0.08 8.83 -4.65
N GLY A 52 -0.50 9.88 -3.94
CA GLY A 52 0.32 10.50 -2.89
C GLY A 52 0.77 9.50 -1.79
N PRO A 53 -0.16 8.81 -1.12
CA PRO A 53 0.16 7.78 -0.14
C PRO A 53 0.99 6.62 -0.69
N LEU A 54 0.77 6.21 -1.96
CA LEU A 54 1.57 5.16 -2.60
C LEU A 54 3.02 5.60 -2.81
N VAL A 55 3.25 6.83 -3.29
CA VAL A 55 4.60 7.39 -3.45
C VAL A 55 5.32 7.46 -2.11
N MET A 56 4.64 7.90 -1.05
CA MET A 56 5.21 7.93 0.30
C MET A 56 5.57 6.53 0.81
N ALA A 57 4.67 5.57 0.65
CA ALA A 57 4.89 4.19 1.09
C ALA A 57 6.04 3.53 0.31
N LEU A 58 6.12 3.77 -0.99
CA LEU A 58 7.21 3.26 -1.84
C LEU A 58 8.56 3.87 -1.42
N GLY A 59 8.63 5.18 -1.23
CA GLY A 59 9.85 5.84 -0.77
C GLY A 59 10.34 5.31 0.58
N GLN A 60 9.43 5.04 1.51
CA GLN A 60 9.79 4.42 2.79
C GLN A 60 10.32 2.99 2.60
N LEU A 61 9.67 2.19 1.75
CA LEU A 61 10.13 0.82 1.44
C LEU A 61 11.52 0.81 0.81
N GLU A 62 11.83 1.76 -0.08
CA GLU A 62 13.16 1.90 -0.68
C GLU A 62 14.24 2.17 0.38
N VAL A 63 13.96 3.06 1.33
CA VAL A 63 14.85 3.37 2.45
C VAL A 63 15.05 2.15 3.34
N ASP A 64 13.96 1.52 3.79
CA ASP A 64 13.99 0.37 4.69
C ASP A 64 14.73 -0.82 4.06
N LEU A 65 14.53 -1.05 2.75
CA LEU A 65 15.22 -2.09 2.00
C LEU A 65 16.72 -1.81 1.89
N ALA A 66 17.10 -0.55 1.64
CA ALA A 66 18.50 -0.16 1.60
C ALA A 66 19.19 -0.35 2.96
N ASP A 67 18.50 0.00 4.05
CA ASP A 67 18.97 -0.24 5.42
C ASP A 67 19.10 -1.72 5.75
N ALA A 68 18.09 -2.52 5.43
CA ALA A 68 18.12 -3.97 5.65
C ALA A 68 19.30 -4.63 4.90
N ARG A 69 19.52 -4.25 3.63
CA ARG A 69 20.66 -4.74 2.84
C ARG A 69 22.00 -4.36 3.45
N ARG A 70 22.16 -3.11 3.92
CA ARG A 70 23.37 -2.67 4.62
C ARG A 70 23.61 -3.49 5.88
N ARG A 71 22.57 -3.72 6.67
CA ARG A 71 22.67 -4.47 7.93
C ARG A 71 23.02 -5.94 7.69
N ILE A 72 22.43 -6.57 6.67
CA ILE A 72 22.77 -7.95 6.29
C ILE A 72 24.25 -8.04 5.91
N ALA A 73 24.74 -7.16 5.04
CA ALA A 73 26.15 -7.16 4.63
C ALA A 73 27.13 -6.86 5.79
N GLU A 74 26.72 -6.09 6.80
CA GLU A 74 27.48 -5.92 8.04
C GLU A 74 27.53 -7.20 8.86
N LEU A 75 26.39 -7.86 9.05
CA LEU A 75 26.28 -9.10 9.82
C LEU A 75 27.05 -10.24 9.14
N GLU A 76 26.97 -10.37 7.82
CA GLU A 76 27.72 -11.36 7.03
C GLU A 76 29.23 -11.21 7.24
N ARG A 77 29.76 -9.99 7.14
CA ARG A 77 31.19 -9.70 7.40
C ARG A 77 31.61 -10.06 8.83
N LEU A 78 30.75 -9.85 9.82
CA LEU A 78 31.04 -10.19 11.22
C LEU A 78 31.04 -11.69 11.47
N VAL A 79 30.19 -12.44 10.76
CA VAL A 79 30.16 -13.91 10.83
C VAL A 79 31.42 -14.48 10.17
N GLU A 80 31.79 -13.99 8.98
CA GLU A 80 33.02 -14.40 8.28
C GLU A 80 34.28 -14.10 9.09
N ALA A 81 34.36 -12.94 9.76
CA ALA A 81 35.52 -12.59 10.58
C ALA A 81 35.67 -13.42 11.87
N LYS A 82 34.65 -14.22 12.24
CA LYS A 82 34.64 -15.08 13.43
C LYS A 82 34.84 -16.57 13.12
N GLY A 83 34.76 -16.97 11.86
CA GLY A 83 35.03 -18.34 11.38
C GLY A 83 36.49 -18.53 10.99
#